data_AF-A0A9E5ERU1-F1
#
_entry.id   AF-A0A9E5ERU1-F1
#
_cell.length_a   1.000
_cell.length_b   1.000
_cell.length_c   1.000
_cell.angle_alpha   90.00
_cell.angle_beta   90.00
_cell.angle_gamma   90.00
#
_symmetry.space_group_name_H-M   'P 1'
#
loop_
_entity.id
_entity.type
_entity.pdbx_description
1 polymer ?
#
loop_
_entity_poly.entity_id
_entity_poly.type
_entity_poly.pdbx_seq_one_letter_code
_entity_poly.pdbx_strand_id
1 'polypeptide(L)'
;PDTQVTVHQPDILILEGLNVLQVDSRANEFVSDYFDFSIYLDADESLIEDWFVERFHLLRRTVFQDPNSFFRHFAELNDEQATALARQIWETINGRNLRENIAPTKGRASLVIEKGRDHRVTDVFLRKL
;
A
#
# COMPACT_ATOMS: atom_id res chain seq x y z
N PRO A 1 -4.06 -6.43 20.75
CA PRO A 1 -3.41 -5.27 21.39
C PRO A 1 -2.05 -5.60 22.04
N ASP A 2 -1.80 -6.86 22.41
CA ASP A 2 -0.56 -7.25 23.13
C ASP A 2 0.41 -8.12 22.32
N THR A 3 0.23 -8.23 21.00
CA THR A 3 1.17 -8.97 20.15
C THR A 3 2.36 -8.08 19.82
N GLN A 4 3.50 -8.36 20.44
CA GLN A 4 4.79 -7.73 20.12
C GLN A 4 5.63 -8.71 19.30
N VAL A 5 6.33 -8.17 18.30
CA VAL A 5 7.35 -8.90 17.56
C VAL A 5 8.70 -8.32 17.93
N THR A 6 9.58 -9.12 18.53
CA THR A 6 10.94 -8.70 18.88
C THR A 6 11.90 -9.02 17.73
N VAL A 7 12.61 -8.00 17.25
CA VAL A 7 13.59 -8.12 16.16
C VAL A 7 15.00 -7.96 16.76
N HIS A 8 15.84 -8.98 16.61
CA HIS A 8 17.18 -9.01 17.18
C HIS A 8 18.24 -8.93 16.08
N GLN A 9 18.74 -7.72 15.81
CA GLN A 9 19.92 -7.44 14.96
C GLN A 9 20.08 -8.37 13.75
N PRO A 10 19.11 -8.42 12.82
CA PRO A 10 19.28 -9.18 11.58
C PRO A 10 20.32 -8.51 10.68
N ASP A 11 20.93 -9.29 9.78
CA ASP A 11 21.82 -8.74 8.75
C ASP A 11 21.09 -7.80 7.79
N ILE A 12 19.82 -8.10 7.49
CA ILE A 12 18.93 -7.30 6.65
C ILE A 12 17.55 -7.24 7.31
N LEU A 13 17.02 -6.02 7.48
CA LEU A 13 15.65 -5.77 7.89
C LEU A 13 14.88 -5.12 6.73
N ILE A 14 13.82 -5.77 6.28
CA ILE A 14 12.90 -5.17 5.30
C ILE A 14 11.75 -4.51 6.07
N LEU A 15 11.65 -3.20 5.95
CA LEU A 15 10.52 -2.44 6.47
C LEU A 15 9.59 -2.07 5.32
N GLU A 16 8.33 -2.51 5.41
CA GLU A 16 7.28 -2.15 4.45
C GLU A 16 6.25 -1.20 5.06
N GLY A 17 5.65 -0.36 4.22
CA GLY A 17 4.56 0.53 4.63
C GLY A 17 4.33 1.67 3.64
N LEU A 18 3.13 2.25 3.71
CA LEU A 18 2.75 3.37 2.83
C LEU A 18 3.48 4.68 3.16
N ASN A 19 3.95 4.81 4.40
CA ASN A 19 4.48 6.04 4.99
C ASN A 19 5.99 5.99 5.26
N VAL A 20 6.69 4.92 4.88
CA VAL A 20 8.11 4.75 5.20
C VAL A 20 9.03 5.81 4.56
N LEU A 21 8.58 6.47 3.48
CA LEU A 21 9.30 7.56 2.81
C LEU A 21 8.70 8.96 3.05
N GLN A 22 7.67 9.06 3.88
CA GLN A 22 7.05 10.34 4.19
C GLN A 22 7.97 11.20 5.04
N VAL A 23 7.91 12.50 4.81
CA VAL A 23 8.55 13.49 5.67
C VAL A 23 7.51 14.43 6.23
N ASP A 24 7.62 14.70 7.53
CA ASP A 24 6.89 15.77 8.18
C ASP A 24 7.75 17.04 8.15
N SER A 25 7.25 18.13 7.57
CA SER A 25 7.98 19.40 7.51
C SER A 25 8.33 19.99 8.89
N ARG A 26 7.76 19.45 9.98
CA ARG A 26 8.02 19.84 11.36
C ARG A 26 8.97 18.91 12.11
N ALA A 27 9.29 17.74 11.56
CA ALA A 27 10.22 16.80 12.16
C ALA A 27 11.63 17.05 11.63
N ASN A 28 12.62 16.98 12.53
CA ASN A 28 14.05 17.10 12.16
C ASN A 28 14.66 15.74 11.77
N GLU A 29 13.88 14.66 11.84
CA GLU A 29 14.33 13.29 11.66
C GLU A 29 13.20 12.46 11.06
N PHE A 30 13.53 11.61 10.08
CA PHE A 30 12.59 10.80 9.32
C PHE A 30 12.96 9.33 9.38
N VAL A 31 11.95 8.45 9.28
CA VAL A 31 12.20 7.00 9.23
C VAL A 31 13.14 6.64 8.07
N SER A 32 13.03 7.37 6.95
CA SER A 32 13.91 7.20 5.80
C SER A 32 15.38 7.53 6.04
N ASP A 33 15.71 8.32 7.06
CA ASP A 33 17.10 8.66 7.40
C ASP A 33 17.88 7.44 7.92
N TYR A 34 17.16 6.39 8.31
CA TYR A 34 17.71 5.14 8.81
C TYR A 34 17.78 4.02 7.76
N PHE A 35 17.40 4.29 6.51
CA PHE A 35 17.41 3.29 5.45
C PHE A 35 18.67 3.38 4.60
N ASP A 36 19.37 2.24 4.44
CA ASP A 36 20.46 2.13 3.48
C ASP A 36 19.94 2.09 2.03
N PHE A 37 18.74 1.55 1.83
CA PHE A 37 18.12 1.41 0.51
C PHE A 37 16.60 1.45 0.60
N SER A 38 15.95 2.12 -0.36
CA SER A 38 14.50 2.23 -0.42
C SER A 38 13.94 1.84 -1.79
N ILE A 39 12.82 1.13 -1.78
CA ILE A 39 12.11 0.67 -2.98
C ILE A 39 10.71 1.26 -2.98
N TYR A 40 10.34 1.93 -4.06
CA TYR A 40 8.97 2.38 -4.32
C TYR A 40 8.36 1.51 -5.41
N LEU A 41 7.23 0.86 -5.11
CA LEU A 41 6.44 0.13 -6.09
C LEU A 41 5.39 1.06 -6.68
N ASP A 42 5.43 1.24 -8.00
CA ASP A 42 4.58 2.16 -8.72
C ASP A 42 3.72 1.45 -9.77
N ALA A 43 2.60 2.08 -10.11
CA ALA A 43 1.73 1.70 -11.22
C ALA A 43 0.80 2.88 -11.54
N ASP A 44 0.14 2.84 -12.69
CA ASP A 44 -0.93 3.78 -13.00
C ASP A 44 -2.05 3.70 -11.94
N GLU A 45 -2.58 4.85 -11.51
CA GLU A 45 -3.59 4.92 -10.43
C GLU A 45 -4.82 4.05 -10.73
N SER A 46 -5.24 3.98 -12.01
CA SER A 46 -6.38 3.15 -12.41
C SER A 46 -6.12 1.65 -12.26
N LEU A 47 -4.86 1.22 -12.45
CA LEU A 47 -4.47 -0.18 -12.21
C LEU A 47 -4.48 -0.51 -10.72
N ILE A 48 -3.99 0.41 -9.88
CA ILE A 48 -4.00 0.21 -8.42
C ILE A 48 -5.44 0.16 -7.90
N GLU A 49 -6.33 0.99 -8.44
CA GLU A 49 -7.76 0.93 -8.14
C GLU A 49 -8.36 -0.43 -8.50
N ASP A 50 -8.12 -0.91 -9.72
CA ASP A 50 -8.66 -2.20 -10.16
C ASP A 50 -8.14 -3.34 -9.26
N TRP A 51 -6.85 -3.37 -8.93
CA TRP A 51 -6.29 -4.34 -7.98
C TRP A 51 -6.88 -4.23 -6.58
N PHE A 52 -7.17 -3.01 -6.13
CA PHE A 52 -7.83 -2.79 -4.84
C PHE A 52 -9.24 -3.40 -4.83
N VAL A 53 -10.02 -3.17 -5.88
CA VAL A 53 -11.38 -3.73 -6.04
C VAL A 53 -11.34 -5.26 -6.12
N GLU A 54 -10.42 -5.82 -6.91
CA GLU A 54 -10.24 -7.27 -7.02
C GLU A 54 -9.89 -7.91 -5.66
N ARG A 55 -8.95 -7.30 -4.91
CA ARG A 55 -8.58 -7.76 -3.57
C ARG A 55 -9.74 -7.62 -2.58
N PHE A 56 -10.54 -6.55 -2.70
CA PHE A 56 -11.72 -6.37 -1.85
C PHE A 56 -12.71 -7.53 -2.03
N HIS A 57 -12.98 -7.94 -3.27
CA HIS A 57 -13.81 -9.11 -3.56
C HIS A 57 -13.22 -10.42 -3.03
N LEU A 58 -11.90 -10.61 -3.18
CA LEU A 58 -11.22 -11.80 -2.64
C LEU A 58 -11.36 -11.91 -1.12
N LEU A 59 -11.17 -10.80 -0.41
CA LEU A 59 -11.33 -10.74 1.05
C LEU A 59 -12.78 -10.93 1.49
N ARG A 60 -13.73 -10.35 0.75
CA ARG A 60 -15.17 -10.55 0.97
C ARG A 60 -15.58 -12.02 0.90
N ARG A 61 -15.01 -12.78 -0.03
CA ARG A 61 -15.27 -14.22 -0.20
C ARG A 61 -14.56 -15.11 0.83
N THR A 62 -13.62 -14.57 1.58
CA THR A 62 -12.75 -15.34 2.49
C THR A 62 -12.83 -14.80 3.93
N VAL A 63 -11.92 -13.91 4.31
CA VAL A 63 -11.69 -13.44 5.69
C VAL A 63 -12.88 -12.65 6.24
N PHE A 64 -13.72 -12.05 5.40
CA PHE A 64 -14.89 -11.30 5.87
C PHE A 64 -16.06 -12.22 6.28
N GLN A 65 -16.00 -13.52 5.93
CA GLN A 65 -17.00 -14.49 6.37
C GLN A 65 -16.78 -14.97 7.81
N ASP A 66 -15.63 -14.68 8.43
CA ASP A 66 -15.42 -14.94 9.85
C ASP A 66 -16.40 -14.10 10.67
N PRO A 67 -17.25 -14.73 11.52
CA PRO A 67 -18.22 -14.02 12.34
C PRO A 67 -17.62 -12.96 13.27
N ASN A 68 -16.33 -13.07 13.60
CA ASN A 68 -15.58 -12.13 14.45
C ASN A 68 -14.79 -11.08 13.64
N SER A 69 -14.84 -11.13 12.31
CA SER A 69 -14.17 -10.15 11.45
C SER A 69 -14.82 -8.77 11.60
N PHE A 70 -14.01 -7.75 11.82
CA PHE A 70 -14.46 -6.34 11.80
C PHE A 70 -15.22 -6.02 10.49
N PHE A 71 -14.85 -6.69 9.40
CA PHE A 71 -15.36 -6.47 8.05
C PHE A 71 -16.58 -7.33 7.70
N ARG A 72 -17.18 -8.04 8.66
CA ARG A 72 -18.33 -8.92 8.42
C ARG A 72 -19.49 -8.24 7.71
N HIS A 73 -19.74 -6.96 8.01
CA HIS A 73 -20.78 -6.16 7.37
C HIS A 73 -20.61 -6.03 5.85
N PHE A 74 -19.42 -6.27 5.30
CA PHE A 74 -19.19 -6.32 3.86
C PHE A 74 -19.52 -7.67 3.23
N ALA A 75 -19.58 -8.76 4.00
CA ALA A 75 -19.85 -10.10 3.48
C ALA A 75 -21.27 -10.23 2.90
N GLU A 76 -22.23 -9.45 3.42
CA GLU A 76 -23.64 -9.51 3.03
C GLU A 76 -23.98 -8.69 1.78
N LEU A 77 -23.09 -7.81 1.35
CA LEU A 77 -23.27 -7.05 0.10
C LEU A 77 -23.35 -8.01 -1.08
N ASN A 78 -24.04 -7.63 -2.16
CA ASN A 78 -23.92 -8.33 -3.44
C ASN A 78 -22.69 -7.81 -4.23
N ASP A 79 -22.37 -8.42 -5.38
CA ASP A 79 -21.16 -8.07 -6.13
C ASP A 79 -21.16 -6.63 -6.68
N GLU A 80 -22.33 -6.11 -7.08
CA GLU A 80 -22.48 -4.73 -7.55
C GLU A 80 -22.28 -3.74 -6.40
N GLN A 81 -22.93 -3.98 -5.26
CA GLN A 81 -22.79 -3.16 -4.05
C GLN A 81 -21.36 -3.17 -3.52
N ALA A 82 -20.72 -4.34 -3.50
CA ALA A 82 -19.32 -4.48 -3.07
C ALA A 82 -18.37 -3.71 -4.00
N THR A 83 -18.59 -3.76 -5.31
CA THR A 83 -17.79 -3.00 -6.28
C THR A 83 -17.98 -1.51 -6.10
N ALA A 84 -19.22 -1.04 -5.99
CA ALA A 84 -19.53 0.38 -5.80
C ALA A 84 -18.89 0.92 -4.50
N LEU A 85 -19.00 0.16 -3.41
CA LEU A 85 -18.39 0.51 -2.14
C LEU A 85 -16.86 0.51 -2.19
N ALA A 86 -16.25 -0.50 -2.82
CA ALA A 86 -14.80 -0.57 -2.98
C ALA A 86 -14.26 0.63 -3.75
N ARG A 87 -14.92 1.03 -4.85
CA ARG A 87 -14.55 2.23 -5.62
C ARG A 87 -14.76 3.51 -4.82
N GLN A 88 -15.85 3.61 -4.05
CA GLN A 88 -16.06 4.75 -3.15
C GLN A 88 -14.95 4.86 -2.10
N ILE A 89 -14.58 3.74 -1.45
CA ILE A 89 -13.47 3.69 -0.47
C ILE A 89 -12.15 4.08 -1.14
N TRP A 90 -11.90 3.59 -2.35
CA TRP A 90 -10.73 3.98 -3.11
C TRP A 90 -10.71 5.49 -3.35
N GLU A 91 -11.73 6.04 -3.98
CA GLU A 91 -11.80 7.46 -4.34
C GLU A 91 -11.65 8.39 -3.12
N THR A 92 -12.35 8.06 -2.03
CA THR A 92 -12.46 8.95 -0.86
C THR A 92 -11.33 8.80 0.15
N ILE A 93 -10.66 7.63 0.19
CA ILE A 93 -9.65 7.32 1.19
C ILE A 93 -8.31 6.98 0.52
N ASN A 94 -8.23 5.85 -0.20
CA ASN A 94 -6.95 5.29 -0.63
C ASN A 94 -6.32 6.04 -1.80
N GLY A 95 -7.08 6.34 -2.84
CA GLY A 95 -6.64 7.13 -4.00
C GLY A 95 -6.29 8.57 -3.59
N ARG A 96 -7.04 9.15 -2.66
CA ARG A 96 -6.67 10.45 -2.06
C ARG A 96 -5.34 10.36 -1.30
N ASN A 97 -5.17 9.36 -0.44
CA ASN A 97 -3.91 9.13 0.29
C ASN A 97 -2.74 8.88 -0.66
N LEU A 98 -2.96 8.13 -1.75
CA LEU A 98 -1.98 7.89 -2.80
C LEU A 98 -1.51 9.21 -3.40
N ARG A 99 -2.45 10.02 -3.92
CA ARG A 99 -2.14 11.29 -4.59
C ARG A 99 -1.52 12.33 -3.65
N GLU A 100 -2.03 12.45 -2.43
CA GLU A 100 -1.64 13.53 -1.51
C GLU A 100 -0.40 13.19 -0.68
N ASN A 101 -0.20 11.91 -0.30
CA ASN A 101 0.78 11.55 0.73
C ASN A 101 1.80 10.50 0.31
N ILE A 102 1.49 9.62 -0.66
CA ILE A 102 2.38 8.51 -1.05
C ILE A 102 3.15 8.85 -2.34
N ALA A 103 2.46 9.15 -3.43
CA ALA A 103 3.05 9.45 -4.73
C ALA A 103 4.09 10.60 -4.69
N PRO A 104 3.91 11.68 -3.89
CA PRO A 104 4.92 12.73 -3.76
C PRO A 104 6.25 12.25 -3.17
N THR A 105 6.27 11.11 -2.48
CA THR A 105 7.49 10.53 -1.89
C THR A 105 8.31 9.69 -2.87
N LYS A 106 7.77 9.36 -4.06
CA LYS A 106 8.42 8.52 -5.07
C LYS A 106 9.85 8.95 -5.41
N GLY A 107 10.09 10.26 -5.55
CA GLY A 107 11.41 10.81 -5.87
C GLY A 107 12.47 10.66 -4.77
N ARG A 108 12.09 10.15 -3.59
CA ARG A 108 13.00 9.84 -2.48
C ARG A 108 13.56 8.43 -2.55
N ALA A 109 12.93 7.54 -3.32
CA ALA A 109 13.34 6.15 -3.39
C ALA A 109 14.71 5.96 -4.07
N SER A 110 15.46 4.96 -3.62
CA SER A 110 16.68 4.50 -4.29
C SER A 110 16.36 3.76 -5.59
N LEU A 111 15.27 2.98 -5.56
CA LEU A 111 14.75 2.19 -6.68
C LEU A 111 13.25 2.42 -6.85
N VAL A 112 12.81 2.69 -8.08
CA VAL A 112 11.39 2.66 -8.45
C VAL A 112 11.16 1.49 -9.37
N ILE A 113 10.15 0.66 -9.06
CA ILE A 113 9.71 -0.45 -9.89
C ILE A 113 8.30 -0.14 -10.37
N GLU A 114 8.12 0.00 -11.68
CA GLU A 114 6.80 0.22 -12.28
C GLU A 114 6.16 -1.12 -12.68
N LYS A 115 4.88 -1.27 -12.35
CA LYS A 115 4.09 -2.47 -12.60
C LYS A 115 3.01 -2.19 -13.66
N GLY A 116 2.90 -3.11 -14.61
CA GLY A 116 1.81 -3.18 -15.57
C GLY A 116 0.61 -3.94 -15.02
N ARG A 117 -0.48 -3.98 -15.81
CA ARG A 117 -1.82 -4.47 -15.44
C ARG A 117 -1.86 -5.85 -14.78
N ASP A 118 -1.01 -6.77 -15.21
CA ASP A 118 -0.91 -8.15 -14.71
C ASP A 118 0.11 -8.31 -13.58
N HIS A 119 0.42 -7.20 -12.89
CA HIS A 119 1.44 -7.09 -11.86
C HIS A 119 2.88 -7.37 -12.32
N ARG A 120 3.15 -7.49 -13.62
CA ARG A 120 4.52 -7.65 -14.12
C ARG A 120 5.25 -6.33 -14.05
N VAL A 121 6.55 -6.40 -13.78
CA VAL A 121 7.43 -5.24 -13.86
C VAL A 121 7.57 -4.83 -15.32
N THR A 122 7.27 -3.58 -15.63
CA THR A 122 7.47 -3.00 -16.95
C THR A 122 8.80 -2.26 -17.01
N ASP A 123 9.09 -1.48 -15.97
CA ASP A 123 10.24 -0.59 -15.93
C ASP A 123 10.90 -0.58 -14.54
N VAL A 124 12.19 -0.28 -14.53
CA VAL A 124 13.01 -0.22 -13.31
C VAL A 124 13.93 0.99 -13.39
N PHE A 125 13.81 1.88 -12.40
CA PHE A 125 14.61 3.11 -12.31
C PHE A 125 15.46 3.07 -11.05
N LEU A 126 16.78 3.00 -11.23
CA LEU A 126 17.75 3.05 -10.15
C LEU A 126 18.40 4.44 -10.11
N ARG A 127 18.39 5.07 -8.93
CA ARG A 127 19.07 6.35 -8.73
C ARG A 127 20.58 6.15 -8.89
N LYS A 128 21.21 6.97 -9.73
CA LYS A 128 22.69 7.01 -9.82
C LYS A 128 23.25 7.62 -8.53
N LEU A 129 24.26 6.96 -7.97
CA LEU A 129 25.07 7.43 -6.85
C LEU A 129 26.02 8.53 -7.29
#